data_AF-A0AAU9KWJ1-F1
#
_entry.id   AF-A0AAU9KWJ1-F1
#
_cell.length_a   1.000
_cell.length_b   1.000
_cell.length_c   1.000
_cell.angle_alpha   90.00
_cell.angle_beta   90.00
_cell.angle_gamma   90.00
#
_symmetry.space_group_name_H-M   'P 1'
#
loop_
_entity.id
_entity.type
_entity.pdbx_description
1 polymer ?
#
loop_
_entity_poly.entity_id
_entity_poly.type
_entity_poly.pdbx_seq_one_letter_code
_entity_poly.pdbx_strand_id
1 'polypeptide(L)'
;MSNAQTDHGAFNSPIDTVVNPLAKKVIVVDKSAIYDVAAGEVKCTPGQSFVTGGIFKGSSMSDGSIGSITAVLGFCILVCSLLTLVKMLAKLFKGPTKRLISKLLNFNGYVNIVVGTLITFCVHSSTVVTSTLTPLAGLGVITLEQVYPLVIGANLGTTGTALLAALVTGKSDSVAIALVHFWFNLFGIVLFYPIPITRKPILSWARSLAFASAAWPMTAVLFLIFLFLVAPGILLVIVYMCTAASVAVKVIGFIVAAIVVVAMAGATFWYTKKGGHLLWHSFLQKKRQEREASDARESA
;
A
#
# COMPACT_ATOMS: atom_id res chain seq x y z
N MET A 1 -11.50 9.60 4.50
CA MET A 1 -12.82 8.92 4.57
C MET A 1 -13.70 9.40 5.75
N SER A 2 -13.17 9.96 6.85
CA SER A 2 -13.95 10.31 8.08
C SER A 2 -14.67 11.68 8.05
N ASN A 3 -14.45 12.55 7.06
CA ASN A 3 -15.15 13.86 6.98
C ASN A 3 -15.64 14.17 5.56
N ALA A 4 -16.38 13.24 4.95
CA ALA A 4 -17.18 13.59 3.79
C ALA A 4 -18.35 14.47 4.26
N GLN A 5 -18.26 15.78 3.98
CA GLN A 5 -19.38 16.70 4.20
C GLN A 5 -20.32 16.63 3.00
N THR A 6 -21.60 16.34 3.29
CA THR A 6 -22.72 16.54 2.38
C THR A 6 -23.43 17.84 2.72
N ASP A 7 -24.24 18.36 1.81
CA ASP A 7 -25.10 19.54 2.05
C ASP A 7 -26.10 19.34 3.20
N HIS A 8 -26.28 18.10 3.69
CA HIS A 8 -27.12 17.72 4.83
C HIS A 8 -26.36 17.23 6.07
N GLY A 9 -25.03 17.46 6.14
CA GLY A 9 -24.21 17.12 7.29
C GLY A 9 -23.16 16.03 7.02
N ALA A 10 -22.30 15.79 8.00
CA ALA A 10 -21.22 14.79 7.91
C ALA A 10 -21.76 13.39 8.28
N PHE A 11 -21.45 12.39 7.45
CA PHE A 11 -21.64 10.99 7.83
C PHE A 11 -20.71 10.67 9.00
N ASN A 12 -21.28 10.39 10.17
CA ASN A 12 -20.52 9.92 11.32
C ASN A 12 -20.34 8.40 11.18
N SER A 13 -19.14 7.95 10.83
CA SER A 13 -18.82 6.52 10.87
C SER A 13 -19.10 5.98 12.28
N PRO A 14 -19.55 4.71 12.43
CA PRO A 14 -19.60 4.06 13.75
C PRO A 14 -18.28 4.15 14.51
N ILE A 15 -17.16 4.19 13.78
CA ILE A 15 -15.81 4.41 14.34
C ILE A 15 -15.67 5.86 14.83
N ASP A 16 -16.12 6.84 14.04
CA ASP A 16 -16.06 8.27 14.41
C ASP A 16 -16.86 8.56 15.68
N THR A 17 -17.98 7.86 15.90
CA THR A 17 -18.76 7.96 17.14
C THR A 17 -17.96 7.53 18.37
N VAL A 18 -17.05 6.57 18.23
CA VAL A 18 -16.18 6.09 19.32
C VAL A 18 -14.91 6.93 19.42
N VAL A 19 -14.32 7.30 18.29
CA VAL A 19 -13.01 7.98 18.20
C VAL A 19 -13.13 9.47 18.47
N ASN A 20 -14.15 10.16 17.95
CA ASN A 20 -14.28 11.61 18.08
C ASN A 20 -14.37 12.09 19.54
N PRO A 21 -15.10 11.44 20.46
CA PRO A 21 -15.09 11.83 21.87
C PRO A 21 -13.70 11.71 22.51
N LEU A 22 -12.94 10.69 22.14
CA LEU A 22 -11.57 10.49 22.63
C LEU A 22 -10.61 11.53 22.03
N ALA A 23 -10.70 11.79 20.73
CA ALA A 23 -9.89 12.78 20.05
C ALA A 23 -10.16 14.20 20.56
N LYS A 24 -11.44 14.56 20.76
CA LYS A 24 -11.83 15.86 21.33
C LYS A 24 -11.39 16.06 22.78
N LYS A 25 -11.20 14.99 23.55
CA LYS A 25 -10.56 15.08 24.88
C LYS A 25 -9.08 15.45 24.76
N VAL A 26 -8.38 14.93 23.75
CA VAL A 26 -6.95 15.22 23.54
C VAL A 26 -6.75 16.63 22.98
N ILE A 27 -7.41 16.98 21.88
CA ILE A 27 -7.24 18.28 21.25
C ILE A 27 -8.51 18.71 20.52
N VAL A 28 -8.83 20.00 20.61
CA VAL A 28 -9.80 20.65 19.74
C VAL A 28 -9.12 21.84 19.12
N VAL A 29 -9.11 21.90 17.79
CA VAL A 29 -8.48 22.96 17.01
C VAL A 29 -9.52 23.68 16.16
N ASP A 30 -9.30 24.96 15.94
CA ASP A 30 -10.03 25.75 14.95
C ASP A 30 -9.54 25.40 13.55
N LYS A 31 -10.25 24.49 12.89
CA LYS A 31 -9.90 24.02 11.54
C LYS A 31 -10.01 25.14 10.51
N SER A 32 -11.02 26.01 10.63
CA SER A 32 -11.24 27.15 9.72
C SER A 32 -10.04 28.09 9.74
N ALA A 33 -9.65 28.55 10.93
CA ALA A 33 -8.51 29.45 11.07
C ALA A 33 -7.20 28.82 10.56
N ILE A 34 -7.02 27.50 10.73
CA ILE A 34 -5.85 26.79 10.19
C ILE A 34 -5.89 26.75 8.65
N TYR A 35 -7.06 26.49 8.05
CA TYR A 35 -7.20 26.46 6.60
C TYR A 35 -6.99 27.84 5.98
N ASP A 36 -7.53 28.90 6.59
CA ASP A 36 -7.41 30.27 6.07
C ASP A 36 -5.94 30.74 6.10
N VAL A 37 -5.20 30.35 7.13
CA VAL A 37 -3.74 30.59 7.21
C VAL A 37 -2.99 29.75 6.18
N ALA A 38 -3.34 28.48 6.01
CA ALA A 38 -2.69 27.58 5.04
C ALA A 38 -2.94 27.99 3.58
N ALA A 39 -4.11 28.56 3.29
CA ALA A 39 -4.48 29.12 2.00
C ALA A 39 -3.83 30.49 1.73
N GLY A 40 -3.23 31.11 2.76
CA GLY A 40 -2.61 32.43 2.66
C GLY A 40 -3.60 33.60 2.74
N GLU A 41 -4.85 33.33 3.14
CA GLU A 41 -5.89 34.35 3.30
C GLU A 41 -5.70 35.17 4.58
N VAL A 42 -5.11 34.58 5.63
CA VAL A 42 -4.86 35.23 6.93
C VAL A 42 -3.38 35.11 7.34
N LYS A 43 -2.79 36.19 7.85
CA LYS A 43 -1.43 36.18 8.42
C LYS A 43 -1.46 35.81 9.91
N CYS A 44 -0.57 34.92 10.34
CA CYS A 44 -0.40 34.60 11.76
C CYS A 44 -0.02 35.85 12.55
N THR A 45 -0.86 36.25 13.50
CA THR A 45 -0.56 37.33 14.43
C THR A 45 0.04 36.78 15.73
N PRO A 46 1.00 37.49 16.36
CA PRO A 46 1.54 37.07 17.65
C PRO A 46 0.43 37.00 18.72
N GLY A 47 0.22 35.84 19.32
CA GLY A 47 -0.81 35.61 20.35
C GLY A 47 -2.10 34.94 19.86
N GLN A 48 -2.22 34.67 18.56
CA GLN A 48 -3.31 33.85 18.02
C GLN A 48 -3.05 32.37 18.34
N SER A 49 -3.94 31.76 19.13
CA SER A 49 -3.93 30.30 19.35
C SER A 49 -5.04 29.63 18.55
N PHE A 50 -4.69 28.57 17.85
CA PHE A 50 -5.57 27.70 17.08
C PHE A 50 -6.16 26.56 17.94
N VAL A 51 -5.71 26.41 19.19
CA VAL A 51 -6.19 25.38 20.12
C VAL A 51 -7.37 25.92 20.93
N THR A 52 -8.57 25.44 20.63
CA THR A 52 -9.83 25.92 21.23
C THR A 52 -10.30 25.05 22.40
N GLY A 53 -9.77 23.82 22.54
CA GLY A 53 -10.18 22.87 23.57
C GLY A 53 -9.27 21.64 23.71
N GLY A 54 -9.66 20.74 24.62
CA GLY A 54 -8.88 19.55 24.98
C GLY A 54 -7.94 19.80 26.17
N ILE A 55 -7.06 18.83 26.43
CA ILE A 55 -6.11 18.88 27.57
C ILE A 55 -5.06 20.01 27.47
N PHE A 56 -4.88 20.59 26.28
CA PHE A 56 -3.90 21.65 26.03
C PHE A 56 -4.50 23.06 26.12
N LYS A 57 -5.80 23.20 26.38
CA LYS A 57 -6.47 24.50 26.51
C LYS A 57 -5.91 25.26 27.72
N GLY A 58 -5.37 26.45 27.50
CA GLY A 58 -4.80 27.30 28.56
C GLY A 58 -3.39 26.89 29.02
N SER A 59 -2.74 25.98 28.29
CA SER A 59 -1.32 25.66 28.53
C SER A 59 -0.42 26.82 28.08
N SER A 60 0.71 27.00 28.76
CA SER A 60 1.72 28.04 28.42
C SER A 60 2.61 27.67 27.22
N MET A 61 2.31 26.54 26.57
CA MET A 61 3.12 26.01 25.48
C MET A 61 2.70 26.64 24.15
N SER A 62 3.66 26.81 23.24
CA SER A 62 3.34 27.27 21.89
C SER A 62 2.48 26.24 21.14
N ASP A 63 1.57 26.72 20.29
CA ASP A 63 0.74 25.87 19.43
C ASP A 63 1.56 24.89 18.57
N GLY A 64 2.77 25.29 18.15
CA GLY A 64 3.69 24.42 17.43
C GLY A 64 4.17 23.23 18.28
N SER A 65 4.47 23.48 19.56
CA SER A 65 4.83 22.42 20.50
C SER A 65 3.64 21.47 20.75
N ILE A 66 2.44 22.01 20.95
CA ILE A 66 1.20 21.23 21.14
C ILE A 66 0.91 20.36 19.91
N GLY A 67 1.07 20.93 18.71
CA GLY A 67 0.94 20.22 17.43
C GLY A 67 1.94 19.08 17.31
N SER A 68 3.20 19.32 17.64
CA SER A 68 4.25 18.29 17.59
C SER A 68 3.98 17.13 18.56
N ILE A 69 3.58 17.42 19.81
CA ILE A 69 3.25 16.41 20.82
C ILE A 69 2.07 15.57 20.36
N THR A 70 1.02 16.22 19.86
CA THR A 70 -0.19 15.55 19.39
C THR A 70 0.10 14.66 18.17
N ALA A 71 0.95 15.12 17.25
CA ALA A 71 1.37 14.34 16.08
C ALA A 71 2.17 13.10 16.48
N VAL A 72 3.14 13.23 17.40
CA VAL A 72 3.93 12.09 17.90
C VAL A 72 3.03 11.10 18.64
N LEU A 73 2.14 11.58 19.51
CA LEU A 73 1.19 10.73 20.23
C LEU A 73 0.26 9.98 19.26
N GLY A 74 -0.29 10.69 18.27
CA GLY A 74 -1.14 10.10 17.24
C GLY A 74 -0.40 9.03 16.44
N PHE A 75 0.86 9.29 16.06
CA PHE A 75 1.71 8.32 15.38
C PHE A 75 1.98 7.08 16.24
N CYS A 76 2.33 7.26 17.52
CA CYS A 76 2.54 6.14 18.45
C CYS A 76 1.27 5.29 18.62
N ILE A 77 0.10 5.92 18.81
CA ILE A 77 -1.18 5.21 18.93
C ILE A 77 -1.50 4.43 17.65
N LEU A 78 -1.28 5.05 16.48
CA LEU A 78 -1.48 4.40 15.18
C LEU A 78 -0.58 3.17 15.04
N VAL A 79 0.72 3.29 15.32
CA VAL A 79 1.68 2.18 15.24
C VAL A 79 1.31 1.08 16.24
N CYS A 80 1.02 1.42 17.50
CA CYS A 80 0.62 0.45 18.51
C CYS A 80 -0.68 -0.29 18.13
N SER A 81 -1.67 0.42 17.59
CA SER A 81 -2.91 -0.15 17.09
C SER A 81 -2.66 -1.13 15.96
N LEU A 82 -1.86 -0.74 14.95
CA LEU A 82 -1.49 -1.61 13.83
C LEU A 82 -0.75 -2.87 14.30
N LEU A 83 0.24 -2.73 15.18
CA LEU A 83 1.00 -3.87 15.71
C LEU A 83 0.11 -4.82 16.53
N THR A 84 -0.83 -4.28 17.32
CA THR A 84 -1.75 -5.08 18.14
C THR A 84 -2.76 -5.81 17.27
N LEU A 85 -3.31 -5.15 16.25
CA LEU A 85 -4.20 -5.73 15.26
C LEU A 85 -3.52 -6.92 14.55
N VAL A 86 -2.28 -6.74 14.09
CA VAL A 86 -1.49 -7.80 13.45
C VAL A 86 -1.25 -8.97 14.41
N LYS A 87 -0.92 -8.70 15.69
CA LYS A 87 -0.75 -9.74 16.71
C LYS A 87 -2.05 -10.48 17.01
N MET A 88 -3.19 -9.78 17.07
CA MET A 88 -4.50 -10.39 17.29
C MET A 88 -4.92 -11.25 16.11
N LEU A 89 -4.77 -10.75 14.88
CA LEU A 89 -5.04 -11.55 13.68
C LEU A 89 -4.12 -12.79 13.65
N ALA A 90 -2.82 -12.63 13.90
CA ALA A 90 -1.89 -13.76 13.97
C ALA A 90 -2.26 -14.80 15.06
N LYS A 91 -2.87 -14.37 16.17
CA LYS A 91 -3.42 -15.28 17.21
C LYS A 91 -4.74 -15.93 16.76
N LEU A 92 -5.64 -15.18 16.16
CA LEU A 92 -6.92 -15.69 15.63
C LEU A 92 -6.73 -16.73 14.54
N PHE A 93 -5.65 -16.62 13.75
CA PHE A 93 -5.30 -17.57 12.70
C PHE A 93 -4.41 -18.73 13.16
N LYS A 94 -4.13 -18.84 14.46
CA LYS A 94 -3.55 -20.03 15.08
C LYS A 94 -4.67 -20.92 15.66
N GLY A 95 -4.56 -22.24 15.52
CA GLY A 95 -5.50 -23.20 16.10
C GLY A 95 -6.66 -23.62 15.17
N PRO A 96 -7.89 -23.85 15.66
CA PRO A 96 -9.02 -24.39 14.89
C PRO A 96 -9.38 -23.57 13.63
N THR A 97 -9.26 -22.25 13.72
CA THR A 97 -9.50 -21.29 12.64
C THR A 97 -8.56 -21.53 11.44
N LYS A 98 -7.33 -21.99 11.67
CA LYS A 98 -6.38 -22.39 10.61
C LYS A 98 -6.96 -23.49 9.72
N ARG A 99 -7.59 -24.51 10.32
CA ARG A 99 -8.20 -25.62 9.57
C ARG A 99 -9.43 -25.18 8.80
N LEU A 100 -10.26 -24.31 9.40
CA LEU A 100 -11.44 -23.78 8.74
C LEU A 100 -11.07 -22.91 7.53
N ILE A 101 -10.11 -22.00 7.70
CA ILE A 101 -9.62 -21.14 6.64
C ILE A 101 -8.91 -21.94 5.56
N SER A 102 -8.04 -22.89 5.93
CA SER A 102 -7.39 -23.76 4.95
C SER A 102 -8.40 -24.58 4.15
N LYS A 103 -9.49 -25.07 4.77
CA LYS A 103 -10.59 -25.74 4.05
C LYS A 103 -11.35 -24.78 3.13
N LEU A 104 -11.75 -23.60 3.61
CA LEU A 104 -12.46 -22.59 2.81
C LEU A 104 -11.63 -22.09 1.63
N LEU A 105 -10.32 -21.90 1.83
CA LEU A 105 -9.40 -21.39 0.81
C LEU A 105 -8.91 -22.45 -0.18
N ASN A 106 -9.18 -23.74 0.09
CA ASN A 106 -8.82 -24.86 -0.79
C ASN A 106 -9.86 -25.16 -1.88
N PHE A 107 -11.02 -24.49 -1.88
CA PHE A 107 -12.09 -24.78 -2.85
C PHE A 107 -11.74 -24.30 -4.27
N ASN A 108 -11.63 -22.99 -4.45
CA ASN A 108 -11.37 -22.40 -5.76
C ASN A 108 -10.81 -20.99 -5.61
N GLY A 109 -9.92 -20.59 -6.52
CA GLY A 109 -9.38 -19.24 -6.53
C GLY A 109 -10.43 -18.15 -6.71
N TYR A 110 -11.58 -18.42 -7.34
CA TYR A 110 -12.70 -17.47 -7.42
C TYR A 110 -13.36 -17.22 -6.06
N VAL A 111 -13.51 -18.28 -5.25
CA VAL A 111 -14.01 -18.15 -3.86
C VAL A 111 -13.04 -17.29 -3.06
N ASN A 112 -11.74 -17.48 -3.25
CA ASN A 112 -10.71 -16.69 -2.58
C ASN A 112 -10.77 -15.20 -2.94
N ILE A 113 -11.14 -14.84 -4.18
CA ILE A 113 -11.40 -13.44 -4.57
C ILE A 113 -12.59 -12.88 -3.78
N VAL A 114 -13.72 -13.59 -3.75
CA VAL A 114 -14.91 -13.15 -3.01
C VAL A 114 -14.61 -12.99 -1.52
N VAL A 115 -13.91 -13.96 -0.93
CA VAL A 115 -13.48 -13.91 0.48
C VAL A 115 -12.58 -12.69 0.73
N GLY A 116 -11.60 -12.42 -0.13
CA GLY A 116 -10.72 -11.26 -0.02
C GLY A 116 -11.49 -9.93 -0.09
N THR A 117 -12.46 -9.84 -1.02
CA THR A 117 -13.36 -8.69 -1.17
C THR A 117 -14.18 -8.47 0.10
N LEU A 118 -14.85 -9.50 0.60
CA LEU A 118 -15.72 -9.41 1.77
C LEU A 118 -14.95 -9.08 3.05
N ILE A 119 -13.81 -9.74 3.29
CA ILE A 119 -12.98 -9.44 4.47
C ILE A 119 -12.52 -7.99 4.41
N THR A 120 -12.06 -7.51 3.26
CA THR A 120 -11.61 -6.11 3.12
C THR A 120 -12.76 -5.14 3.26
N PHE A 121 -13.94 -5.47 2.75
CA PHE A 121 -15.13 -4.65 2.90
C PHE A 121 -15.54 -4.53 4.37
N CYS A 122 -15.49 -5.61 5.14
CA CYS A 122 -15.77 -5.58 6.58
C CYS A 122 -14.70 -4.81 7.36
N VAL A 123 -13.42 -5.07 7.08
CA VAL A 123 -12.28 -4.47 7.80
C VAL A 123 -12.01 -3.03 7.34
N HIS A 124 -12.52 -2.63 6.17
CA HIS A 124 -12.27 -1.34 5.51
C HIS A 124 -10.80 -1.04 5.21
N SER A 125 -9.92 -2.05 5.24
CA SER A 125 -8.47 -1.88 4.99
C SER A 125 -7.85 -3.10 4.33
N SER A 126 -7.44 -2.96 3.07
CA SER A 126 -6.71 -4.01 2.34
C SER A 126 -5.28 -4.19 2.86
N THR A 127 -4.65 -3.16 3.42
CA THR A 127 -3.31 -3.27 4.04
C THR A 127 -3.33 -4.20 5.26
N VAL A 128 -4.38 -4.15 6.09
CA VAL A 128 -4.54 -5.06 7.22
C VAL A 128 -4.67 -6.52 6.74
N VAL A 129 -5.49 -6.73 5.70
CA VAL A 129 -5.70 -8.07 5.12
C VAL A 129 -4.38 -8.61 4.55
N THR A 130 -3.72 -7.85 3.68
CA THR A 130 -2.44 -8.25 3.05
C THR A 130 -1.31 -8.45 4.07
N SER A 131 -1.19 -7.56 5.06
CA SER A 131 -0.21 -7.67 6.15
C SER A 131 -0.40 -8.92 7.00
N THR A 132 -1.62 -9.44 7.07
CA THR A 132 -1.93 -10.67 7.78
C THR A 132 -1.63 -11.91 6.96
N LEU A 133 -1.96 -11.88 5.67
CA LEU A 133 -1.70 -13.01 4.77
C LEU A 133 -0.19 -13.29 4.68
N THR A 134 0.64 -12.26 4.75
CA THR A 134 2.11 -12.36 4.66
C THR A 134 2.72 -13.33 5.70
N PRO A 135 2.53 -13.15 7.02
CA PRO A 135 3.05 -14.10 8.02
C PRO A 135 2.39 -15.48 7.94
N LEU A 136 1.12 -15.58 7.52
CA LEU A 136 0.47 -16.87 7.31
C LEU A 136 1.10 -17.66 6.16
N ALA A 137 1.48 -16.98 5.09
CA ALA A 137 2.22 -17.57 4.00
C ALA A 137 3.64 -17.99 4.45
N GLY A 138 4.31 -17.14 5.24
CA GLY A 138 5.62 -17.45 5.84
C GLY A 138 5.60 -18.67 6.78
N LEU A 139 4.48 -18.89 7.49
CA LEU A 139 4.26 -20.05 8.36
C LEU A 139 3.74 -21.29 7.60
N GLY A 140 3.60 -21.23 6.27
CA GLY A 140 3.06 -22.31 5.45
C GLY A 140 1.59 -22.64 5.73
N VAL A 141 0.85 -21.72 6.34
CA VAL A 141 -0.59 -21.89 6.64
C VAL A 141 -1.44 -21.77 5.38
N ILE A 142 -1.05 -20.86 4.50
CA ILE A 142 -1.66 -20.60 3.20
C ILE A 142 -0.57 -20.61 2.14
N THR A 143 -0.91 -21.04 0.93
CA THR A 143 0.04 -21.08 -0.18
C THR A 143 0.02 -19.79 -0.99
N LEU A 144 1.05 -19.53 -1.79
CA LEU A 144 1.12 -18.34 -2.66
C LEU A 144 -0.05 -18.29 -3.66
N GLU A 145 -0.50 -19.46 -4.12
CA GLU A 145 -1.63 -19.62 -5.03
C GLU A 145 -2.96 -19.28 -4.37
N GLN A 146 -3.06 -19.39 -3.04
CA GLN A 146 -4.21 -18.95 -2.26
C GLN A 146 -4.13 -17.46 -1.94
N VAL A 147 -2.94 -16.96 -1.62
CA VAL A 147 -2.69 -15.54 -1.33
C VAL A 147 -3.03 -14.67 -2.55
N TYR A 148 -2.59 -15.06 -3.75
CA TYR A 148 -2.78 -14.27 -4.96
C TYR A 148 -4.25 -13.82 -5.21
N PRO A 149 -5.24 -14.74 -5.31
CA PRO A 149 -6.64 -14.33 -5.46
C PRO A 149 -7.22 -13.59 -4.25
N LEU A 150 -6.76 -13.88 -3.03
CA LEU A 150 -7.19 -13.12 -1.84
C LEU A 150 -6.78 -11.65 -1.91
N VAL A 151 -5.55 -11.38 -2.36
CA VAL A 151 -5.04 -10.00 -2.52
C VAL A 151 -5.79 -9.28 -3.64
N ILE A 152 -6.06 -9.96 -4.75
CA ILE A 152 -6.89 -9.41 -5.84
C ILE A 152 -8.28 -9.03 -5.33
N GLY A 153 -8.93 -9.93 -4.57
CA GLY A 153 -10.20 -9.65 -3.91
C GLY A 153 -10.12 -8.47 -2.95
N ALA A 154 -9.06 -8.39 -2.14
CA ALA A 154 -8.88 -7.28 -1.22
C ALA A 154 -8.79 -5.92 -1.93
N ASN A 155 -8.14 -5.86 -3.10
CA ASN A 155 -8.11 -4.64 -3.91
C ASN A 155 -9.51 -4.27 -4.42
N LEU A 156 -10.30 -5.23 -4.90
CA LEU A 156 -11.70 -5.01 -5.28
C LEU A 156 -12.54 -4.51 -4.09
N GLY A 157 -12.36 -5.11 -2.90
CA GLY A 157 -13.04 -4.68 -1.67
C GLY A 157 -12.76 -3.22 -1.32
N THR A 158 -11.52 -2.75 -1.53
CA THR A 158 -11.13 -1.34 -1.30
C THR A 158 -11.88 -0.38 -2.24
N THR A 159 -12.07 -0.78 -3.51
CA THR A 159 -12.88 0.04 -4.44
C THR A 159 -14.36 0.03 -4.07
N GLY A 160 -14.86 -1.08 -3.51
CA GLY A 160 -16.24 -1.16 -2.99
C GLY A 160 -16.46 -0.23 -1.79
N THR A 161 -15.52 -0.16 -0.85
CA THR A 161 -15.62 0.78 0.29
C THR A 161 -15.49 2.24 -0.16
N ALA A 162 -14.64 2.51 -1.16
CA ALA A 162 -14.54 3.84 -1.77
C ALA A 162 -15.86 4.24 -2.47
N LEU A 163 -16.52 3.31 -3.16
CA LEU A 163 -17.82 3.55 -3.80
C LEU A 163 -18.91 3.86 -2.78
N LEU A 164 -19.01 3.09 -1.68
CA LEU A 164 -19.95 3.41 -0.61
C LEU A 164 -19.68 4.80 -0.02
N ALA A 165 -18.42 5.13 0.26
CA ALA A 165 -18.06 6.44 0.79
C ALA A 165 -18.40 7.57 -0.18
N ALA A 166 -18.21 7.36 -1.49
CA ALA A 166 -18.57 8.32 -2.52
C ALA A 166 -20.09 8.53 -2.62
N LEU A 167 -20.88 7.45 -2.57
CA LEU A 167 -22.35 7.52 -2.57
C LEU A 167 -22.88 8.31 -1.37
N VAL A 168 -22.25 8.12 -0.21
CA VAL A 168 -22.57 8.89 1.00
C VAL A 168 -22.27 10.38 0.83
N THR A 169 -21.27 10.77 0.03
CA THR A 169 -20.96 12.20 -0.19
C THR A 169 -22.01 12.95 -1.01
N GLY A 170 -22.88 12.24 -1.75
CA GLY A 170 -23.89 12.84 -2.64
C GLY A 170 -23.34 13.59 -3.86
N LYS A 171 -22.01 13.73 -3.99
CA LYS A 171 -21.37 14.46 -5.09
C LYS A 171 -21.23 13.56 -6.32
N SER A 172 -21.78 13.99 -7.45
CA SER A 172 -21.72 13.27 -8.74
C SER A 172 -20.28 12.91 -9.13
N ASP A 173 -19.35 13.85 -8.94
CA ASP A 173 -17.96 13.68 -9.36
C ASP A 173 -17.24 12.61 -8.52
N SER A 174 -17.49 12.59 -7.20
CA SER A 174 -16.95 11.57 -6.28
C SER A 174 -17.45 10.17 -6.66
N VAL A 175 -18.75 10.06 -6.96
CA VAL A 175 -19.37 8.78 -7.34
C VAL A 175 -18.84 8.30 -8.70
N ALA A 176 -18.70 9.20 -9.67
CA ALA A 176 -18.15 8.88 -10.98
C ALA A 176 -16.71 8.33 -10.86
N ILE A 177 -15.84 9.01 -10.10
CA ILE A 177 -14.46 8.56 -9.86
C ILE A 177 -14.46 7.18 -9.18
N ALA A 178 -15.27 6.99 -8.14
CA ALA A 178 -15.32 5.71 -7.43
C ALA A 178 -15.85 4.57 -8.32
N LEU A 179 -16.84 4.82 -9.18
CA LEU A 179 -17.33 3.86 -10.16
C LEU A 179 -16.26 3.49 -11.18
N VAL A 180 -15.51 4.46 -11.71
CA VAL A 180 -14.40 4.19 -12.63
C VAL A 180 -13.37 3.27 -11.98
N HIS A 181 -12.97 3.54 -10.74
CA HIS A 181 -12.03 2.67 -10.01
C HIS A 181 -12.58 1.27 -9.76
N PHE A 182 -13.85 1.16 -9.35
CA PHE A 182 -14.51 -0.12 -9.10
C PHE A 182 -14.60 -0.97 -10.38
N TRP A 183 -15.12 -0.39 -11.46
CA TRP A 183 -15.25 -1.09 -12.74
C TRP A 183 -13.91 -1.45 -13.35
N PHE A 184 -12.91 -0.55 -13.28
CA PHE A 184 -11.57 -0.86 -13.75
C PHE A 184 -10.98 -2.09 -13.05
N ASN A 185 -11.14 -2.19 -11.72
CA ASN A 185 -10.67 -3.35 -10.96
C ASN A 185 -11.49 -4.60 -11.30
N LEU A 186 -12.82 -4.50 -11.36
CA LEU A 186 -13.68 -5.64 -11.65
C LEU A 186 -13.42 -6.21 -13.05
N PHE A 187 -13.37 -5.36 -14.08
CA PHE A 187 -13.05 -5.79 -15.44
C PHE A 187 -11.62 -6.31 -15.56
N GLY A 188 -10.65 -5.68 -14.87
CA GLY A 188 -9.29 -6.21 -14.80
C GLY A 188 -9.25 -7.63 -14.25
N ILE A 189 -10.01 -7.92 -13.20
CA ILE A 189 -10.12 -9.28 -12.64
C ILE A 189 -10.76 -10.23 -13.65
N VAL A 190 -11.90 -9.86 -14.22
CA VAL A 190 -12.62 -10.70 -15.19
C VAL A 190 -11.79 -10.97 -16.45
N LEU A 191 -10.99 -10.01 -16.90
CA LEU A 191 -10.15 -10.13 -18.07
C LEU A 191 -8.89 -10.95 -17.80
N PHE A 192 -8.16 -10.66 -16.72
CA PHE A 192 -6.82 -11.21 -16.50
C PHE A 192 -6.78 -12.44 -15.59
N TYR A 193 -7.72 -12.63 -14.66
CA TYR A 193 -7.64 -13.73 -13.70
C TYR A 193 -8.05 -15.10 -14.27
N PRO A 194 -9.13 -15.23 -15.07
CA PRO A 194 -9.55 -16.51 -15.64
C PRO A 194 -8.52 -17.09 -16.62
N ILE A 195 -7.75 -16.24 -17.29
CA ILE A 195 -6.77 -16.64 -18.30
C ILE A 195 -5.52 -17.22 -17.61
N PRO A 196 -5.18 -18.51 -17.80
CA PRO A 196 -4.04 -19.11 -17.08
C PRO A 196 -2.68 -18.53 -17.49
N ILE A 197 -2.59 -18.03 -18.73
CA ILE A 197 -1.37 -17.48 -19.32
C ILE A 197 -0.93 -16.19 -18.61
N THR A 198 -1.88 -15.37 -18.16
CA THR A 198 -1.61 -14.12 -17.44
C THR A 198 -1.34 -14.37 -15.95
N ARG A 199 -1.93 -15.43 -15.37
CA ARG A 199 -1.73 -15.81 -13.96
C ARG A 199 -0.36 -16.45 -13.67
N LYS A 200 0.07 -17.40 -14.51
CA LYS A 200 1.30 -18.20 -14.26
C LYS A 200 2.58 -17.36 -14.12
N PRO A 201 2.83 -16.34 -14.96
CA PRO A 201 4.02 -15.50 -14.85
C PRO A 201 4.10 -14.77 -13.51
N ILE A 202 2.98 -14.21 -13.05
CA ILE A 202 2.91 -13.46 -11.79
C ILE A 202 3.34 -14.35 -10.61
N LEU A 203 2.80 -15.57 -10.52
CA LEU A 203 3.19 -16.52 -9.47
C LEU A 203 4.67 -16.94 -9.59
N SER A 204 5.18 -17.10 -10.81
CA SER A 204 6.58 -17.45 -11.05
C SER A 204 7.53 -16.33 -10.61
N TRP A 205 7.24 -15.09 -11.01
CA TRP A 205 8.02 -13.91 -10.63
C TRP A 205 7.97 -13.65 -9.14
N ALA A 206 6.81 -13.82 -8.50
CA ALA A 206 6.68 -13.71 -7.05
C ALA A 206 7.56 -14.74 -6.33
N ARG A 207 7.60 -16.01 -6.78
CA ARG A 207 8.50 -17.03 -6.20
C ARG A 207 9.98 -16.69 -6.44
N SER A 208 10.32 -16.23 -7.64
CA SER A 208 11.69 -15.86 -7.99
C SER A 208 12.19 -14.70 -7.13
N LEU A 209 11.37 -13.66 -6.97
CA LEU A 209 11.67 -12.50 -6.13
C LEU A 209 11.75 -12.89 -4.65
N ALA A 210 10.86 -13.76 -4.16
CA ALA A 210 10.90 -14.27 -2.80
C ALA A 210 12.18 -15.06 -2.53
N PHE A 211 12.59 -15.94 -3.45
CA PHE A 211 13.86 -16.67 -3.35
C PHE A 211 15.07 -15.74 -3.33
N ALA A 212 15.11 -14.76 -4.25
CA ALA A 212 16.21 -13.81 -4.34
C ALA A 212 16.30 -12.91 -3.10
N SER A 213 15.15 -12.46 -2.57
CA SER A 213 15.06 -11.70 -1.33
C SER A 213 15.47 -12.52 -0.10
N ALA A 214 15.16 -13.81 -0.07
CA ALA A 214 15.57 -14.70 1.03
C ALA A 214 17.09 -14.92 1.03
N ALA A 215 17.67 -15.13 -0.15
CA ALA A 215 19.11 -15.33 -0.34
C ALA A 215 19.92 -14.06 -0.05
N TRP A 216 19.47 -12.90 -0.53
CA TRP A 216 20.13 -11.61 -0.28
C TRP A 216 19.08 -10.52 -0.04
N PRO A 217 18.89 -10.07 1.23
CA PRO A 217 17.85 -9.10 1.59
C PRO A 217 17.91 -7.78 0.83
N MET A 218 19.11 -7.35 0.40
CA MET A 218 19.27 -6.15 -0.42
C MET A 218 18.56 -6.25 -1.77
N THR A 219 18.29 -7.46 -2.27
CA THR A 219 17.51 -7.65 -3.49
C THR A 219 16.13 -7.00 -3.38
N ALA A 220 15.45 -7.13 -2.23
CA ALA A 220 14.15 -6.49 -2.03
C ALA A 220 14.27 -4.96 -1.98
N VAL A 221 15.31 -4.44 -1.32
CA VAL A 221 15.56 -2.99 -1.24
C VAL A 221 15.85 -2.41 -2.62
N LEU A 222 16.75 -3.03 -3.39
CA LEU A 222 17.08 -2.62 -4.76
C LEU A 222 15.87 -2.71 -5.67
N PHE A 223 15.06 -3.78 -5.54
CA PHE A 223 13.82 -3.92 -6.28
C PHE A 223 12.83 -2.79 -5.98
N LEU A 224 12.65 -2.41 -4.71
CA LEU A 224 11.76 -1.31 -4.31
C LEU A 224 12.27 0.05 -4.82
N ILE A 225 13.57 0.34 -4.66
CA ILE A 225 14.18 1.57 -5.19
C ILE A 225 13.99 1.64 -6.71
N PHE A 226 14.24 0.53 -7.40
CA PHE A 226 14.06 0.48 -8.84
C PHE A 226 12.60 0.71 -9.26
N LEU A 227 11.66 0.00 -8.64
CA LEU A 227 10.25 0.02 -9.02
C LEU A 227 9.55 1.34 -8.68
N PHE A 228 9.83 1.92 -7.51
CA PHE A 228 9.11 3.11 -7.02
C PHE A 228 9.81 4.43 -7.31
N LEU A 229 11.13 4.43 -7.53
CA LEU A 229 11.89 5.66 -7.75
C LEU A 229 12.53 5.71 -9.14
N VAL A 230 13.36 4.72 -9.48
CA VAL A 230 14.18 4.78 -10.70
C VAL A 230 13.32 4.64 -11.96
N ALA A 231 12.48 3.61 -12.06
CA ALA A 231 11.69 3.36 -13.25
C ALA A 231 10.65 4.48 -13.52
N PRO A 232 9.86 4.94 -12.53
CA PRO A 232 8.97 6.09 -12.72
C PRO A 232 9.73 7.37 -13.02
N GLY A 233 10.90 7.59 -12.38
CA GLY A 233 11.75 8.75 -12.65
C GLY A 233 12.28 8.79 -14.08
N ILE A 234 12.78 7.67 -14.59
CA ILE A 234 13.23 7.55 -15.99
C ILE A 234 12.06 7.82 -16.94
N LEU A 235 10.89 7.21 -16.69
CA LEU A 235 9.70 7.42 -17.53
C LEU A 235 9.26 8.89 -17.52
N LEU A 236 9.26 9.55 -16.36
CA LEU A 236 8.91 10.96 -16.24
C LEU A 236 9.89 11.86 -17.01
N VAL A 237 11.20 11.62 -16.88
CA VAL A 237 12.22 12.36 -17.64
C VAL A 237 12.02 12.18 -19.14
N ILE A 238 11.78 10.95 -19.60
CA ILE A 238 11.51 10.67 -21.02
C ILE A 238 10.26 11.43 -21.50
N VAL A 239 9.15 11.37 -20.75
CA VAL A 239 7.90 12.06 -21.10
C VAL A 239 8.12 13.57 -21.15
N TYR A 240 8.83 14.14 -20.18
CA TYR A 240 9.14 15.56 -20.14
C TYR A 240 9.97 15.99 -21.36
N MET A 241 11.01 15.23 -21.71
CA MET A 241 11.85 15.53 -22.87
C MET A 241 11.08 15.38 -24.20
N CYS A 242 10.26 14.33 -24.34
CA CYS A 242 9.46 14.10 -25.55
C CYS A 242 8.33 15.12 -25.75
N THR A 243 7.88 15.79 -24.69
CA THR A 243 6.83 16.83 -24.77
C THR A 243 7.38 18.26 -24.77
N ALA A 244 8.71 18.45 -24.65
CA ALA A 244 9.35 19.77 -24.61
C ALA A 244 9.06 20.64 -25.86
N ALA A 245 8.98 21.97 -25.68
CA ALA A 245 8.69 22.88 -26.79
C ALA A 245 9.80 22.90 -27.86
N SER A 246 11.07 22.87 -27.43
CA SER A 246 12.23 22.87 -28.32
C SER A 246 12.38 21.54 -29.06
N VAL A 247 12.51 21.60 -30.39
CA VAL A 247 12.72 20.44 -31.26
C VAL A 247 13.99 19.66 -30.86
N ALA A 248 15.07 20.37 -30.48
CA ALA A 248 16.31 19.74 -30.04
C ALA A 248 16.13 18.80 -28.83
N VAL A 249 15.44 19.26 -27.78
CA VAL A 249 15.18 18.45 -26.57
C VAL A 249 14.26 17.26 -26.88
N LYS A 250 13.28 17.44 -27.78
CA LYS A 250 12.41 16.35 -28.25
C LYS A 250 13.20 15.24 -28.93
N VAL A 251 14.10 15.60 -29.86
CA VAL A 251 14.95 14.62 -30.57
C VAL A 251 15.83 13.87 -29.57
N ILE A 252 16.46 14.55 -28.62
CA ILE A 252 17.24 13.90 -27.55
C ILE A 252 16.33 12.97 -26.73
N GLY A 253 15.11 13.38 -26.40
CA GLY A 253 14.12 12.55 -25.69
C GLY A 253 13.84 11.24 -26.40
N PHE A 254 13.60 11.27 -27.72
CA PHE A 254 13.40 10.04 -28.52
C PHE A 254 14.65 9.18 -28.59
N ILE A 255 15.84 9.77 -28.69
CA ILE A 255 17.11 9.02 -28.67
C ILE A 255 17.30 8.32 -27.33
N VAL A 256 17.09 9.02 -26.21
CA VAL A 256 17.18 8.45 -24.86
C VAL A 256 16.15 7.33 -24.69
N ALA A 257 14.91 7.52 -25.15
CA ALA A 257 13.89 6.49 -25.13
C ALA A 257 14.31 5.24 -25.91
N ALA A 258 14.87 5.41 -27.11
CA ALA A 258 15.37 4.30 -27.92
C ALA A 258 16.52 3.55 -27.23
N ILE A 259 17.47 4.29 -26.61
CA ILE A 259 18.57 3.69 -25.84
C ILE A 259 18.02 2.86 -24.67
N VAL A 260 17.03 3.37 -23.93
CA VAL A 260 16.41 2.65 -22.81
C VAL A 260 15.74 1.37 -23.30
N VAL A 261 15.00 1.42 -24.41
CA VAL A 261 14.35 0.24 -25.00
C VAL A 261 15.40 -0.80 -25.44
N VAL A 262 16.47 -0.37 -26.11
CA VAL A 262 17.56 -1.26 -26.54
C VAL A 262 18.29 -1.85 -25.32
N ALA A 263 18.55 -1.06 -24.28
CA ALA A 263 19.16 -1.55 -23.06
C ALA A 263 18.28 -2.60 -22.35
N MET A 264 16.96 -2.37 -22.27
CA MET A 264 16.01 -3.34 -21.72
C MET A 264 15.94 -4.63 -22.55
N ALA A 265 15.90 -4.52 -23.88
CA ALA A 265 15.91 -5.67 -24.78
C ALA A 265 17.22 -6.46 -24.66
N GLY A 266 18.36 -5.75 -24.61
CA GLY A 266 19.69 -6.32 -24.42
C GLY A 266 19.83 -7.03 -23.07
N ALA A 267 19.33 -6.43 -21.99
CA ALA A 267 19.32 -7.05 -20.66
C ALA A 267 18.46 -8.32 -20.64
N THR A 268 17.27 -8.27 -21.25
CA THR A 268 16.36 -9.43 -21.34
C THR A 268 16.98 -10.56 -22.18
N PHE A 269 17.60 -10.21 -23.31
CA PHE A 269 18.33 -11.17 -24.15
C PHE A 269 19.52 -11.77 -23.41
N TRP A 270 20.30 -10.96 -22.70
CA TRP A 270 21.43 -11.44 -21.91
C TRP A 270 20.97 -12.41 -20.81
N TYR A 271 19.90 -12.06 -20.10
CA TYR A 271 19.34 -12.88 -19.03
C TYR A 271 18.84 -14.24 -19.55
N THR A 272 18.10 -14.25 -20.66
CA THR A 272 17.43 -15.43 -21.20
C THR A 272 18.31 -16.29 -22.11
N LYS A 273 19.15 -15.69 -22.97
CA LYS A 273 19.90 -16.39 -24.03
C LYS A 273 21.39 -16.48 -23.79
N LYS A 274 22.02 -15.53 -23.08
CA LYS A 274 23.47 -15.56 -22.77
C LYS A 274 23.80 -16.09 -21.38
N GLY A 275 22.85 -16.78 -20.71
CA GLY A 275 23.11 -17.39 -19.41
C GLY A 275 23.19 -16.40 -18.23
N GLY A 276 22.74 -15.15 -18.39
CA GLY A 276 22.69 -14.19 -17.28
C GLY A 276 21.89 -14.69 -16.08
N HIS A 277 20.82 -15.47 -16.31
CA HIS A 277 20.08 -16.12 -15.24
C HIS A 277 20.95 -17.11 -14.42
N LEU A 278 21.87 -17.85 -15.05
CA LEU A 278 22.77 -18.78 -14.35
C LEU A 278 23.74 -18.01 -13.45
N LEU A 279 24.32 -16.92 -13.97
CA LEU A 279 25.20 -16.04 -13.20
C LEU A 279 24.46 -15.47 -11.98
N TRP A 280 23.25 -14.96 -12.20
CA TRP A 280 22.40 -14.43 -11.13
C TRP A 280 22.08 -15.50 -10.07
N HIS A 281 21.66 -16.70 -10.49
CA HIS A 281 21.39 -17.79 -9.57
C HIS A 281 22.64 -18.24 -8.78
N SER A 282 23.80 -18.31 -9.44
CA SER A 282 25.07 -18.65 -8.77
C SER A 282 25.48 -17.62 -7.73
N PHE A 283 25.28 -16.33 -8.03
CA PHE A 283 25.50 -15.23 -7.09
C PHE A 283 24.57 -15.34 -5.87
N LEU A 284 23.27 -15.57 -6.10
CA LEU A 284 22.30 -15.73 -5.01
C LEU A 284 22.61 -16.95 -4.14
N GLN A 285 23.01 -18.08 -4.74
CA GLN A 285 23.43 -19.27 -3.99
C GLN A 285 24.65 -18.99 -3.12
N LYS A 286 25.66 -18.30 -3.66
CA LYS A 286 26.83 -17.89 -2.88
C LYS A 286 26.44 -17.01 -1.68
N LYS A 287 25.59 -16.00 -1.90
CA LYS A 287 25.12 -15.11 -0.82
C LYS A 287 24.31 -15.85 0.25
N ARG A 288 23.48 -16.82 -0.17
CA ARG A 288 22.74 -17.67 0.75
C ARG A 288 23.68 -18.51 1.63
N GLN A 289 24.70 -19.14 1.05
CA GLN A 289 25.69 -19.92 1.79
C GLN A 289 26.48 -19.05 2.77
N GLU A 290 26.89 -17.84 2.37
CA GLU A 290 27.57 -16.88 3.26
C GLU A 290 26.71 -16.55 4.49
N ARG A 291 25.40 -16.38 4.29
CA ARG A 291 24.44 -16.09 5.37
C ARG A 291 24.24 -17.29 6.29
N GLU A 292 23.98 -18.48 5.74
CA GLU A 292 23.83 -19.71 6.52
C GLU A 292 25.09 -20.00 7.36
N ALA A 293 26.29 -19.71 6.82
CA ALA A 293 27.55 -19.82 7.55
C ALA A 293 27.77 -18.72 8.62
N SER A 294 27.10 -17.57 8.50
CA SER A 294 27.10 -16.52 9.54
C SER A 294 26.17 -16.93 10.67
N ASP A 295 24.94 -17.34 10.34
CA ASP A 295 23.93 -17.77 11.31
C ASP A 295 24.45 -18.97 12.14
N ALA A 296 25.12 -19.92 11.49
CA ALA A 296 25.75 -21.06 12.16
C ALA A 296 26.83 -20.64 13.17
N ARG A 297 27.62 -19.61 12.85
CA ARG A 297 28.67 -19.07 13.73
C ARG A 297 28.11 -18.31 14.93
N GLU A 298 26.97 -17.66 14.77
CA GLU A 298 26.29 -16.96 15.88
C GLU A 298 25.55 -17.93 16.81
N SER A 299 25.17 -19.11 16.32
CA SER A 299 24.48 -20.14 17.09
C SER A 299 25.38 -21.12 17.85
N ALA A 300 26.70 -21.07 17.62
CA ALA A 300 27.72 -21.92 18.22
C ALA A 300 28.45 -21.19 19.37
#